data_AF-A0A1Q3KVT6-F1
#
_entry.id   AF-A0A1Q3KVT6-F1
#
_cell.length_a   1.000
_cell.length_b   1.000
_cell.length_c   1.000
_cell.angle_alpha   90.00
_cell.angle_beta   90.00
_cell.angle_gamma   90.00
#
_symmetry.space_group_name_H-M   'P 1'
#
loop_
_entity.id
_entity.type
_entity.pdbx_description
1 polymer ?
#
loop_
_entity_poly.entity_id
_entity_poly.type
_entity_poly.pdbx_seq_one_letter_code
_entity_poly.pdbx_strand_id
1 'polypeptide(L)'
;MTRSHHWAGLALGSTLLVAIAVATIPSVPPASAQSQAERICQGQGIERASAGYEYCLSQTTRALEWNRPELAFALARMTADSRDACRDYGLEPTMTDFRFCLERETYARSQVIFSDEPRYEHQIANP
;
A
#
# COMPACT_ATOMS: atom_id res chain seq x y z
N MET A 1 -36.54 -60.23 55.31
CA MET A 1 -36.07 -60.37 53.91
C MET A 1 -36.81 -59.31 53.09
N THR A 2 -36.25 -58.37 52.33
CA THR A 2 -34.91 -57.80 52.15
C THR A 2 -35.11 -56.52 51.32
N ARG A 3 -34.45 -55.44 51.75
CA ARG A 3 -34.27 -54.12 51.14
C ARG A 3 -33.95 -54.12 49.64
N SER A 4 -34.44 -53.12 48.89
CA SER A 4 -33.63 -52.35 47.92
C SER A 4 -34.35 -51.10 47.38
N HIS A 5 -33.76 -49.95 47.70
CA HIS A 5 -33.86 -48.71 46.94
C HIS A 5 -32.88 -48.76 45.76
N HIS A 6 -32.79 -47.67 44.99
CA HIS A 6 -31.78 -47.29 43.99
C HIS A 6 -32.25 -47.43 42.53
N TRP A 7 -33.06 -46.48 42.08
CA TRP A 7 -33.16 -46.14 40.67
C TRP A 7 -31.90 -45.34 40.30
N ALA A 8 -30.91 -46.04 39.74
CA ALA A 8 -29.68 -45.44 39.24
C ALA A 8 -29.95 -44.83 37.86
N GLY A 9 -30.14 -43.51 37.82
CA GLY A 9 -30.02 -42.73 36.58
C GLY A 9 -28.55 -42.52 36.28
N LEU A 10 -28.02 -43.19 35.27
CA LEU A 10 -26.74 -42.85 34.65
C LEU A 10 -27.01 -42.48 33.20
N ALA A 11 -27.09 -41.18 32.96
CA ALA A 11 -27.19 -40.58 31.64
C ALA A 11 -25.90 -40.87 30.86
N LEU A 12 -25.98 -41.78 29.89
CA LEU A 12 -24.98 -41.92 28.83
C LEU A 12 -25.23 -40.83 27.81
N GLY A 13 -24.66 -39.65 28.05
CA GLY A 13 -24.76 -38.48 27.16
C GLY A 13 -23.41 -38.20 26.50
N SER A 14 -23.28 -38.68 25.27
CA SER A 14 -22.13 -38.60 24.37
C SER A 14 -21.34 -37.29 24.41
N THR A 15 -20.02 -37.38 24.62
CA THR A 15 -19.08 -36.29 24.37
C THR A 15 -19.03 -36.00 22.86
N LEU A 16 -19.70 -34.93 22.43
CA LEU A 16 -19.60 -34.43 21.05
C LEU A 16 -18.23 -33.76 20.86
N LEU A 17 -17.26 -34.50 20.32
CA LEU A 17 -16.01 -33.92 19.82
C LEU A 17 -16.33 -33.16 18.53
N VAL A 18 -16.59 -31.86 18.66
CA VAL A 18 -16.63 -30.95 17.50
C VAL A 18 -15.19 -30.74 17.05
N ALA A 19 -14.76 -31.53 16.07
CA ALA A 19 -13.53 -31.26 15.34
C ALA A 19 -13.79 -30.03 14.44
N ILE A 20 -13.41 -28.85 14.92
CA ILE A 20 -13.40 -27.63 14.11
C ILE A 20 -12.24 -27.79 13.11
N ALA A 21 -12.56 -28.20 11.89
CA ALA A 21 -11.65 -28.06 10.77
C ALA A 21 -11.49 -26.56 10.50
N VAL A 22 -10.43 -25.95 11.05
CA VAL A 22 -10.03 -24.60 10.67
C VAL A 22 -9.60 -24.69 9.21
N ALA A 23 -10.45 -24.19 8.31
CA ALA A 23 -10.10 -24.01 6.92
C ALA A 23 -8.84 -23.15 6.88
N THR A 24 -7.72 -23.75 6.50
CA THR A 24 -6.49 -23.03 6.18
C THR A 24 -6.75 -22.26 4.89
N ILE A 25 -7.36 -21.08 5.02
CA ILE A 25 -7.32 -20.08 3.95
C ILE A 25 -5.83 -19.86 3.70
N PRO A 26 -5.29 -20.13 2.50
CA PRO A 26 -3.92 -19.72 2.20
C PRO A 26 -3.91 -18.21 2.41
N SER A 27 -3.25 -17.78 3.48
CA SER A 27 -2.92 -16.39 3.72
C SER A 27 -1.96 -16.00 2.61
N VAL A 28 -2.51 -15.62 1.45
CA VAL A 28 -1.80 -14.78 0.49
C VAL A 28 -1.37 -13.61 1.35
N PRO A 29 -0.06 -13.44 1.63
CA PRO A 29 0.37 -12.32 2.43
C PRO A 29 -0.19 -11.08 1.74
N PRO A 30 -0.78 -10.13 2.49
CA PRO A 30 -1.21 -8.88 1.88
C PRO A 30 -0.01 -8.38 1.08
N ALA A 31 -0.21 -8.14 -0.22
CA ALA A 31 0.86 -7.68 -1.09
C ALA A 31 1.58 -6.55 -0.36
N SER A 32 2.86 -6.73 -0.04
CA SER A 32 3.61 -5.74 0.74
C SER A 32 3.45 -4.37 0.07
N ALA A 33 3.44 -3.29 0.85
CA ALA A 33 3.36 -1.93 0.32
C ALA A 33 4.35 -1.73 -0.84
N GLN A 34 5.55 -2.31 -0.72
CA GLN A 34 6.56 -2.33 -1.78
C GLN A 34 6.11 -3.09 -3.05
N SER A 35 5.58 -4.31 -2.93
CA SER A 35 5.09 -5.07 -4.10
C SER A 35 3.92 -4.38 -4.81
N GLN A 36 3.06 -3.69 -4.04
CA GLN A 36 1.99 -2.90 -4.61
C GLN A 36 2.52 -1.62 -5.26
N ALA A 37 3.48 -0.94 -4.63
CA ALA A 37 4.16 0.22 -5.20
C ALA A 37 4.86 -0.12 -6.52
N GLU A 38 5.53 -1.27 -6.58
CA GLU A 38 6.18 -1.77 -7.80
C GLU A 38 5.17 -1.93 -8.94
N ARG A 39 4.01 -2.55 -8.68
CA ARG A 39 2.93 -2.66 -9.68
C ARG A 39 2.40 -1.31 -10.12
N ILE A 40 2.26 -0.35 -9.20
CA ILE A 40 1.79 1.01 -9.52
C ILE A 40 2.79 1.72 -10.43
N CYS A 41 4.09 1.70 -10.09
CA CYS A 41 5.15 2.31 -10.90
C CYS A 41 5.23 1.68 -12.29
N GLN A 42 5.20 0.35 -12.38
CA GLN A 42 5.18 -0.36 -13.66
C GLN A 42 3.92 -0.06 -14.48
N GLY A 43 2.77 0.11 -13.83
CA GLY A 43 1.52 0.53 -14.47
C GLY A 43 1.59 1.93 -15.11
N GLN A 44 2.50 2.79 -14.65
CA GLN A 44 2.82 4.08 -15.26
C GLN A 44 3.98 4.01 -16.28
N GLY A 45 4.42 2.80 -16.64
CA GLY A 45 5.54 2.56 -17.54
C GLY A 45 6.92 2.87 -16.92
N ILE A 46 7.03 2.96 -15.60
CA ILE A 46 8.30 3.17 -14.88
C ILE A 46 8.89 1.80 -14.57
N GLU A 47 9.75 1.32 -15.47
CA GLU A 47 10.41 0.02 -15.36
C GLU A 47 11.61 0.06 -14.40
N ARG A 48 12.05 -1.10 -13.88
CA ARG A 48 13.18 -1.18 -12.94
C ARG A 48 14.48 -0.59 -13.47
N ALA A 49 14.70 -0.68 -14.78
CA ALA A 49 15.90 -0.13 -15.44
C ALA A 49 15.76 1.36 -15.80
N SER A 50 14.58 1.96 -15.59
CA SER A 50 14.33 3.33 -15.99
C SER A 50 14.86 4.35 -14.96
N ALA A 51 15.26 5.50 -15.47
CA ALA A 51 15.46 6.67 -14.62
C ALA A 51 14.13 7.05 -13.93
N GLY A 52 14.18 7.25 -12.62
CA GLY A 52 13.01 7.56 -11.80
C GLY A 52 12.38 6.37 -11.07
N TYR A 53 12.77 5.13 -11.38
CA TYR A 53 12.23 3.94 -10.72
C TYR A 53 12.39 3.98 -9.19
N GLU A 54 13.60 4.22 -8.71
CA GLU A 54 13.89 4.29 -7.27
C GLU A 54 13.07 5.36 -6.55
N TYR A 55 12.90 6.52 -7.19
CA TYR A 55 12.08 7.60 -6.64
C TYR A 55 10.61 7.18 -6.59
N CYS A 56 10.06 6.67 -7.70
CA CYS A 56 8.68 6.20 -7.75
C CYS A 56 8.42 5.13 -6.68
N LEU A 57 9.28 4.11 -6.61
CA LEU A 57 9.14 3.00 -5.67
C LEU A 57 9.16 3.49 -4.22
N SER A 58 10.14 4.33 -3.87
CA SER A 58 10.29 4.89 -2.51
C SER A 58 9.08 5.71 -2.09
N GLN A 59 8.65 6.66 -2.93
CA GLN A 59 7.55 7.56 -2.60
C GLN A 59 6.20 6.83 -2.57
N THR A 60 5.96 5.95 -3.53
CA THR A 60 4.73 5.14 -3.62
C THR A 60 4.63 4.16 -2.45
N THR A 61 5.75 3.53 -2.05
CA THR A 61 5.78 2.63 -0.89
C THR A 61 5.40 3.38 0.38
N ARG A 62 6.01 4.55 0.64
CA ARG A 62 5.68 5.38 1.80
C ARG A 62 4.21 5.81 1.83
N ALA A 63 3.67 6.22 0.68
CA ALA A 63 2.26 6.60 0.59
C ALA A 63 1.34 5.41 0.92
N LEU A 64 1.67 4.19 0.47
CA LEU A 64 0.93 2.98 0.80
C LEU A 64 1.09 2.57 2.27
N GLU A 65 2.27 2.72 2.86
CA GLU A 65 2.49 2.49 4.29
C GLU A 65 1.64 3.41 5.17
N TRP A 66 1.32 4.61 4.68
CA TRP A 66 0.39 5.54 5.32
C TRP A 66 -1.07 5.34 4.91
N ASN A 67 -1.40 4.25 4.22
CA ASN A 67 -2.73 3.94 3.73
C ASN A 67 -3.33 5.05 2.84
N ARG A 68 -2.47 5.67 2.01
CA ARG A 68 -2.83 6.71 1.02
C ARG A 68 -2.61 6.19 -0.41
N PRO A 69 -3.45 5.24 -0.91
CA PRO A 69 -3.28 4.69 -2.25
C PRO A 69 -3.45 5.74 -3.35
N GLU A 70 -4.36 6.70 -3.19
CA GLU A 70 -4.57 7.81 -4.14
C GLU A 70 -3.29 8.63 -4.33
N LEU A 71 -2.60 8.95 -3.23
CA LEU A 71 -1.33 9.66 -3.24
C LEU A 71 -0.24 8.82 -3.91
N ALA A 72 -0.23 7.51 -3.66
CA ALA A 72 0.70 6.57 -4.27
C ALA A 72 0.57 6.59 -5.82
N PHE A 73 -0.66 6.56 -6.34
CA PHE A 73 -0.92 6.70 -7.77
C PHE A 73 -0.53 8.08 -8.31
N ALA A 74 -0.84 9.16 -7.57
CA ALA A 74 -0.46 10.52 -7.96
C ALA A 74 1.06 10.69 -8.09
N LEU A 75 1.83 10.14 -7.13
CA LEU A 75 3.30 10.19 -7.14
C LEU A 75 3.90 9.38 -8.30
N ALA A 76 3.34 8.20 -8.59
CA ALA A 76 3.78 7.40 -9.72
C ALA A 76 3.47 8.08 -11.06
N ARG A 77 2.26 8.62 -11.22
CA ARG A 77 1.88 9.37 -12.42
C ARG A 77 2.75 10.61 -12.60
N MET A 78 2.97 11.38 -11.53
CA MET A 78 3.86 12.54 -11.55
C MET A 78 5.25 12.17 -12.05
N THR A 79 5.81 11.05 -11.59
CA THR A 79 7.13 10.60 -12.03
C THR A 79 7.15 10.26 -13.53
N ALA A 80 6.08 9.65 -14.05
CA ALA A 80 5.93 9.39 -15.47
C ALA A 80 5.78 10.70 -16.28
N ASP A 81 4.96 11.64 -15.81
CA ASP A 81 4.80 12.96 -16.44
C ASP A 81 6.13 13.74 -16.48
N SER A 82 6.93 13.69 -15.41
CA SER A 82 8.27 14.29 -15.37
C SER A 82 9.21 13.65 -16.38
N ARG A 83 9.18 12.32 -16.52
CA ARG A 83 9.97 11.58 -17.50
C ARG A 83 9.59 11.99 -18.92
N ASP A 84 8.30 12.08 -19.19
CA ASP A 84 7.79 12.41 -20.52
C ASP A 84 8.11 13.88 -20.87
N ALA A 85 8.02 14.80 -19.91
CA ALA A 85 8.49 16.18 -20.10
C ALA A 85 9.99 16.26 -20.46
N CYS A 86 10.85 15.47 -19.81
CA CYS A 86 12.28 15.43 -20.14
C CYS A 86 12.52 14.87 -21.55
N ARG A 87 11.73 13.89 -22.00
CA ARG A 87 11.79 13.40 -23.38
C ARG A 87 11.33 14.45 -24.38
N ASP A 88 10.29 15.21 -24.05
CA ASP A 88 9.80 16.31 -24.89
C ASP A 88 10.86 17.43 -25.04
N TYR A 89 11.75 17.59 -24.06
CA TYR A 89 12.94 18.45 -24.18
C TYR A 89 14.06 17.86 -25.07
N GLY A 90 13.85 16.68 -25.66
CA GLY A 90 14.82 16.00 -26.50
C GLY A 90 15.93 15.28 -25.74
N LEU A 91 15.75 15.05 -24.43
CA LEU A 91 16.72 14.33 -23.60
C LEU A 91 16.45 12.82 -23.68
N GLU A 92 17.49 12.05 -23.96
CA GLU A 92 17.42 10.59 -23.98
C GLU A 92 17.70 10.00 -22.59
N PRO A 93 17.01 8.91 -22.17
CA PRO A 93 17.20 8.30 -20.85
C PRO A 93 18.64 7.86 -20.51
N THR A 94 19.49 7.69 -21.53
CA THR A 94 20.91 7.32 -21.38
C THR A 94 21.82 8.51 -21.04
N MET A 95 21.32 9.74 -21.18
CA MET A 95 22.08 10.96 -20.94
C MET A 95 22.08 11.34 -19.46
N THR A 96 23.20 11.87 -18.96
CA THR A 96 23.26 12.44 -17.61
C THR A 96 22.28 13.61 -17.43
N ASP A 97 22.08 14.41 -18.48
CA ASP A 97 21.15 15.54 -18.46
C ASP A 97 19.69 15.10 -18.26
N PHE A 98 19.33 13.91 -18.73
CA PHE A 98 18.01 13.33 -18.49
C PHE A 98 17.76 13.09 -17.01
N ARG A 99 18.76 12.56 -16.29
CA ARG A 99 18.68 12.34 -14.84
C ARG A 99 18.46 13.64 -14.08
N PHE A 100 19.23 14.68 -14.43
CA PHE A 100 19.10 16.00 -13.81
C PHE A 100 17.75 16.65 -14.11
N CYS A 101 17.29 16.57 -15.37
CA CYS A 101 15.96 17.02 -15.74
C CYS A 101 14.89 16.32 -14.91
N LEU A 102 14.95 14.98 -14.82
CA LEU A 102 13.95 14.20 -14.12
C LEU A 102 13.89 14.56 -12.63
N GLU A 103 15.05 14.72 -11.98
CA GLU A 103 15.13 15.14 -10.57
C GLU A 103 14.54 16.53 -10.36
N ARG A 104 14.82 17.47 -11.26
CA ARG A 104 14.25 18.83 -11.21
C ARG A 104 12.73 18.83 -11.42
N GLU A 105 12.24 18.12 -12.44
CA GLU A 105 10.82 18.06 -12.78
C GLU A 105 10.02 17.34 -11.70
N THR A 106 10.51 16.21 -11.18
CA THR A 106 9.88 15.50 -10.05
C THR A 106 9.87 16.34 -8.79
N TYR A 107 10.98 17.04 -8.47
CA TYR A 107 11.04 17.96 -7.33
C TYR A 107 10.00 19.09 -7.45
N ALA A 108 9.96 19.78 -8.60
CA ALA A 108 9.02 20.88 -8.83
C ALA A 108 7.56 20.44 -8.70
N ARG A 109 7.21 19.28 -9.26
CA ARG A 109 5.84 18.76 -9.21
C ARG A 109 5.47 18.18 -7.85
N SER A 110 6.44 17.62 -7.12
CA SER A 110 6.19 17.12 -5.77
C SER A 110 5.75 18.24 -4.81
N GLN A 111 6.29 19.45 -5.00
CA GLN A 111 5.86 20.61 -4.21
C GLN A 111 4.37 20.88 -4.39
N VAL A 112 3.82 20.72 -5.58
CA VAL A 112 2.38 20.90 -5.83
C VAL A 112 1.56 19.83 -5.10
N ILE A 113 1.99 18.56 -5.18
CA ILE A 113 1.30 17.43 -4.52
C ILE A 113 1.26 17.61 -2.99
N PHE A 114 2.34 18.12 -2.40
CA PHE A 114 2.42 18.30 -0.94
C PHE A 114 1.94 19.68 -0.45
N SER A 115 1.73 20.65 -1.35
CA SER A 115 1.22 21.99 -0.98
C SER A 115 -0.28 22.01 -0.69
N ASP A 116 -1.02 20.93 -1.00
CA ASP A 116 -2.41 20.74 -0.56
C ASP A 116 -2.48 20.39 0.95
N GLU A 117 -1.80 21.19 1.78
CA GLU A 117 -1.97 21.16 3.22
C GLU A 117 -3.41 21.57 3.54
N PRO A 118 -4.17 20.81 4.34
CA PRO A 118 -5.50 21.23 4.73
C PRO A 118 -5.38 22.58 5.44
N ARG A 119 -6.13 23.59 4.99
CA ARG A 119 -6.41 24.78 5.80
C ARG A 119 -7.01 24.27 7.10
N TYR A 120 -6.19 24.09 8.13
CA TYR A 120 -6.68 24.04 9.49
C TYR A 120 -7.32 25.41 9.71
N GLU A 121 -8.65 25.45 9.63
CA GLU A 121 -9.41 26.50 10.28
C GLU A 121 -8.86 26.57 11.70
N HIS A 122 -8.14 27.65 12.00
CA HIS A 122 -7.93 28.07 13.37
C HIS A 122 -9.33 28.22 13.97
N GLN A 123 -9.82 27.19 14.65
CA GLN A 123 -10.79 27.37 15.72
C GLN A 123 -10.07 28.20 16.76
N ILE A 124 -10.19 29.52 16.58
CA ILE A 124 -9.99 30.51 17.61
C ILE A 124 -10.95 30.07 18.71
N ALA A 125 -10.39 29.44 19.75
CA ALA A 125 -11.10 29.26 21.00
C ALA A 125 -11.46 30.67 21.47
N ASN A 126 -12.72 31.06 21.27
CA ASN A 126 -13.26 32.26 21.86
C ASN A 126 -13.34 32.04 23.38
N PRO A 127 -13.01 33.07 24.19
CA PRO A 127 -12.69 32.95 25.62
C PRO A 127 -13.86 32.52 26.50
#